data_AF-A0AAW3TX21-F1
#
_entry.id   AF-A0AAW3TX21-F1
#
_cell.length_a   1.000
_cell.length_b   1.000
_cell.length_c   1.000
_cell.angle_alpha   90.00
_cell.angle_beta   90.00
_cell.angle_gamma   90.00
#
_symmetry.space_group_name_H-M   'P 1'
#
loop_
_entity.id
_entity.type
_entity.pdbx_description
1 polymer ?
#
loop_
_entity_poly.entity_id
_entity_poly.type
_entity_poly.pdbx_seq_one_letter_code
_entity_poly.pdbx_strand_id
1 'polypeptide(L)' 'MAAGDIARQLDVPQNTLSAHLGILARAGLVRSARHSRSIIYRVDLDGLRALTLFLVKDCCAGNAELCAPLVAELTPCC' A
#
# COMPACT_ATOMS: atom_id res chain seq x y z
N MET A 1 0.54 -3.29 11.91
CA MET A 1 -0.56 -3.06 12.87
C MET A 1 -1.60 -4.16 12.75
N ALA A 2 -2.42 -4.41 13.77
CA ALA A 2 -3.55 -5.34 13.59
C ALA A 2 -4.63 -4.70 12.71
N ALA A 3 -5.43 -5.51 12.00
CA ALA A 3 -6.57 -5.01 11.22
C ALA A 3 -7.50 -4.14 12.09
N GLY A 4 -7.72 -4.58 13.33
CA GLY A 4 -8.38 -3.84 14.41
C GLY A 4 -7.95 -2.38 14.52
N ASP A 5 -6.65 -2.17 14.63
CA ASP A 5 -6.07 -0.85 14.85
C ASP A 5 -6.15 0.02 13.60
N ILE A 6 -5.89 -0.57 12.43
CA ILE A 6 -5.94 0.13 11.15
C ILE A 6 -7.37 0.62 10.89
N ALA A 7 -8.39 -0.19 11.15
CA ALA A 7 -9.78 0.20 10.89
C ALA A 7 -10.25 1.32 11.83
N ARG A 8 -9.75 1.34 13.07
CA ARG A 8 -10.01 2.46 14.00
C ARG A 8 -9.34 3.76 13.52
N GLN A 9 -8.12 3.69 13.02
CA GLN A 9 -7.42 4.88 12.52
C GLN A 9 -8.05 5.44 11.24
N LEU A 10 -8.52 4.56 10.37
CA LEU A 10 -9.15 4.94 9.10
C LEU A 10 -10.66 5.18 9.22
N ASP A 11 -11.24 5.02 10.41
CA ASP A 11 -12.68 5.11 10.68
C ASP A 11 -13.54 4.26 9.72
N VAL A 12 -13.14 3.00 9.52
CA VAL A 12 -13.84 2.05 8.64
C VAL A 12 -14.27 0.78 9.38
N PRO A 13 -15.37 0.12 8.95
CA PRO A 13 -15.78 -1.16 9.51
C PRO A 13 -14.70 -2.25 9.40
N GLN A 14 -14.51 -3.01 10.47
CA GLN A 14 -13.49 -4.06 10.58
C GLN A 14 -13.62 -5.17 9.52
N ASN A 15 -14.86 -5.55 9.21
CA ASN A 15 -15.17 -6.55 8.18
C ASN A 15 -14.74 -6.05 6.79
N THR A 16 -15.07 -4.79 6.48
CA THR A 16 -14.68 -4.13 5.22
C THR A 16 -13.17 -4.04 5.12
N LEU A 17 -12.49 -3.56 6.16
CA LEU A 17 -11.03 -3.45 6.11
C LEU A 17 -10.35 -4.81 5.96
N SER A 18 -10.84 -5.85 6.65
CA SER A 18 -10.27 -7.20 6.54
C SER A 18 -10.35 -7.72 5.10
N ALA A 19 -11.44 -7.44 4.38
CA ALA A 19 -11.57 -7.78 2.96
C ALA A 19 -10.55 -7.02 2.11
N HIS A 20 -10.37 -5.71 2.33
CA HIS A 20 -9.38 -4.90 1.61
C HIS A 20 -7.94 -5.38 1.88
N LEU A 21 -7.59 -5.64 3.13
CA LEU A 21 -6.27 -6.17 3.49
C LEU A 21 -6.01 -7.54 2.87
N GLY A 22 -7.04 -8.39 2.74
CA GLY A 22 -6.95 -9.65 2.00
C GLY A 22 -6.69 -9.46 0.50
N ILE A 23 -7.33 -8.47 -0.13
CA ILE A 23 -7.08 -8.11 -1.54
C ILE A 23 -5.65 -7.60 -1.69
N LEU A 24 -5.23 -6.65 -0.87
CA LEU A 24 -3.88 -6.08 -0.91
C LEU A 24 -2.79 -7.15 -0.67
N ALA A 25 -3.05 -8.11 0.21
CA ALA A 25 -2.11 -9.21 0.47
C ALA A 25 -1.97 -10.12 -0.75
N ARG A 26 -3.08 -10.48 -1.40
CA ARG A 26 -3.05 -11.26 -2.64
C ARG A 26 -2.40 -10.51 -3.80
N ALA A 27 -2.54 -9.20 -3.83
CA ALA A 27 -1.88 -8.33 -4.80
C ALA A 27 -0.38 -8.10 -4.52
N GLY A 28 0.15 -8.63 -3.40
CA GLY A 28 1.55 -8.46 -3.01
C GLY A 28 1.90 -7.05 -2.49
N LEU A 29 0.90 -6.25 -2.09
CA LEU A 29 1.11 -4.88 -1.60
C LEU A 29 1.24 -4.79 -0.08
N VAL A 30 0.75 -5.80 0.64
CA VAL A 30 0.91 -5.92 2.10
C VAL A 30 1.27 -7.36 2.47
N ARG A 31 2.02 -7.51 3.54
CA ARG A 31 2.34 -8.80 4.17
C ARG A 31 1.58 -8.93 5.47
N SER A 32 1.09 -10.14 5.72
CA SER A 32 0.45 -10.51 6.98
C SER A 32 1.31 -11.51 7.74
N ALA A 33 1.47 -11.29 9.04
CA ALA A 33 2.18 -12.20 9.93
C ALA A 33 1.32 -12.48 11.15
N ARG A 34 1.17 -13.75 11.51
CA ARG A 34 0.44 -14.14 12.72
C ARG A 34 1.32 -13.91 13.93
N HIS A 35 0.84 -13.10 14.87
CA HIS A 35 1.47 -12.85 16.16
C HIS A 35 0.49 -13.26 17.26
N SER A 36 0.62 -14.50 17.73
CA SER A 36 -0.29 -15.12 18.70
C SER A 36 -1.75 -15.12 18.20
N ARG A 37 -2.61 -14.30 18.85
CA ARG A 37 -4.04 -14.14 18.55
C ARG A 37 -4.35 -13.08 17.49
N SER A 38 -3.37 -12.30 17.07
CA SER A 38 -3.56 -11.17 16.16
C SER A 38 -2.80 -11.38 14.85
N ILE A 39 -3.39 -10.94 13.74
CA ILE A 39 -2.69 -10.86 12.45
C ILE A 39 -2.19 -9.44 12.29
N ILE A 40 -0.88 -9.28 12.12
CA ILE A 40 -0.23 -8.00 11.93
C ILE A 40 0.03 -7.80 10.46
N TYR A 41 -0.48 -6.69 9.92
CA TYR A 41 -0.26 -6.26 8.55
C TYR A 41 0.87 -5.23 8.49
N ARG A 42 1.68 -5.35 7.43
CA ARG A 42 2.76 -4.42 7.08
C ARG A 42 2.74 -4.19 5.58
N VAL A 43 3.15 -3.01 5.14
CA VAL A 43 3.35 -2.73 3.71
C VAL A 43 4.46 -3.64 3.17
N ASP A 44 4.23 -4.16 1.96
CA ASP A 44 5.28 -4.76 1.15
C ASP A 44 5.89 -3.68 0.26
N LEU A 45 7.09 -3.21 0.62
CA LEU A 45 7.75 -2.12 -0.10
C LEU A 45 8.19 -2.55 -1.49
N ASP A 46 8.47 -3.83 -1.72
CA ASP A 46 8.88 -4.32 -3.02
C ASP A 46 7.69 -4.34 -3.98
N GLY A 47 6.54 -4.84 -3.52
CA GLY A 47 5.29 -4.81 -4.29
C GLY A 47 4.81 -3.39 -4.57
N LEU A 48 4.88 -2.51 -3.58
CA LEU A 48 4.50 -1.10 -3.76
C LEU A 48 5.43 -0.41 -4.77
N ARG A 49 6.74 -0.61 -4.66
CA ARG A 49 7.72 -0.08 -5.62
C ARG A 49 7.44 -0.58 -7.04
N ALA A 50 7.18 -1.87 -7.21
CA ALA A 50 6.87 -2.44 -8.52
C ALA A 50 5.61 -1.82 -9.13
N LEU A 51 4.54 -1.66 -8.34
CA LEU A 51 3.31 -1.02 -8.78
C LEU A 51 3.54 0.44 -9.17
N THR A 52 4.24 1.22 -8.34
CA THR A 52 4.54 2.63 -8.64
C THR A 52 5.37 2.75 -9.91
N LEU A 53 6.39 1.90 -10.11
CA LEU A 53 7.19 1.90 -11.33
C LEU A 53 6.37 1.56 -12.57
N PHE A 54 5.46 0.58 -12.47
CA PHE A 54 4.54 0.25 -13.56
C PHE A 54 3.65 1.45 -13.91
N LEU A 55 3.00 2.05 -12.92
CA LEU A 55 2.15 3.23 -13.12
C LEU A 55 2.91 4.42 -13.70
N VAL A 56 4.11 4.73 -13.19
CA VAL A 56 4.92 5.87 -13.68
C VAL A 56 5.39 5.65 -15.12
N LYS A 57 5.81 4.43 -15.47
CA LYS A 57 6.24 4.10 -16.84
C LYS A 57 5.09 4.22 -17.84
N ASP A 58 3.90 3.74 -17.46
CA ASP A 58 2.75 3.70 -18.37
C ASP A 58 1.93 5.00 -18.36
N CYS A 59 1.82 5.70 -17.23
CA CYS A 59 1.00 6.92 -17.08
C CYS A 59 1.58 8.12 -17.83
N CYS A 60 2.90 8.27 -17.82
CA CYS A 60 3.57 9.39 -18.49
C CYS A 60 3.99 9.05 -19.93
N ALA A 61 3.80 7.82 -20.42
CA ALA A 61 4.38 7.31 -21.68
C ALA A 61 5.90 7.60 -21.83
N GLY A 62 6.62 7.64 -20.70
CA GLY A 62 8.03 8.04 -20.64
C GLY A 62 8.31 9.56 -20.54
N ASN A 63 7.29 10.42 -20.44
CA ASN A 63 7.47 11.86 -20.28
C ASN A 63 7.80 12.23 -18.83
N ALA A 64 9.08 12.47 -18.57
CA ALA A 64 9.60 12.82 -17.25
C ALA A 64 8.98 14.09 -16.65
N GLU A 65 8.53 15.06 -17.46
CA GLU A 65 7.96 16.32 -16.95
C GLU A 65 6.60 16.14 -16.28
N LEU A 66 5.78 15.19 -16.76
CA LEU A 66 4.49 14.85 -16.15
C LEU A 66 4.66 14.11 -14.82
N CYS A 67 5.74 13.36 -14.69
CA CYS A 67 6.05 12.55 -13.53
C CYS A 67 6.90 13.31 -12.48
N ALA A 68 7.56 14.41 -12.86
CA ALA A 68 8.35 15.27 -11.96
C ALA A 68 7.58 15.80 -10.72
N PRO A 69 6.35 16.35 -10.83
CA PRO A 69 5.61 16.80 -9.65
C PRO A 69 5.23 15.65 -8.72
N LEU A 70 4.85 14.48 -9.27
CA LEU A 70 4.55 13.28 -8.50
C LEU A 70 5.78 12.80 -7.70
N VAL A 71 6.95 12.78 -8.33
CA VAL A 71 8.20 12.41 -7.65
C VAL A 71 8.52 13.43 -6.55
N ALA A 72 8.38 14.73 -6.82
CA ALA A 72 8.63 15.79 -5.84
C ALA A 72 7.76 15.62 -4.58
N GLU A 73 6.47 15.30 -4.72
CA GLU A 73 5.55 15.04 -3.61
C GLU A 73 5.83 13.74 -2.83
N LEU A 74 6.47 12.74 -3.46
CA LEU A 74 6.84 11.47 -2.81
C LEU A 74 8.17 11.55 -2.04
N THR A 75 9.07 12.46 -2.42
CA THR A 75 10.37 12.68 -1.76
C THR A 75 10.30 12.89 -0.24
N PRO A 76 9.31 13.61 0.34
CA PRO A 76 9.18 13.83 1.79
C PRO A 76 8.75 12.59 2.57
N CYS A 77 8.28 11.53 1.91
CA CYS A 77 7.86 10.28 2.55
C CYS A 77 9.03 9.33 2.88
N CYS A 78 10.27 9.69 2.49
CA CYS A 78 11.48 8.91 2.69
C CYS A 78 12.40 9.57 3.74
#